data_AF-A0A1V5C4T2-F1
#
_entry.id   AF-A0A1V5C4T2-F1
#
_cell.length_a   1.000
_cell.length_b   1.000
_cell.length_c   1.000
_cell.angle_alpha   90.00
_cell.angle_beta   90.00
_cell.angle_gamma   90.00
#
_symmetry.space_group_name_H-M   'P 1'
#
loop_
_entity.id
_entity.type
_entity.pdbx_description
1 polymer ?
#
loop_
_entity_poly.entity_id
_entity_poly.type
_entity_poly.pdbx_seq_one_letter_code
_entity_poly.pdbx_strand_id
1 'polypeptide(L)'
;MESIPVTLTFLEPYRVVEWYANEDRRSAERYLRGQSFARWHRKKNDKKGRPYITGTLLRSAAIRAAEELLSLSGGVWDGQHCCKGQFLSGGVKPEYMRKRPTYIWAEKEGACSAPDYCPFCIFLGDRDQAEKKAESQNGYPDKSYHIRFGNLSLPDPPPLLDLKEVAVERTLNRVDFQTAKAHDYFKVWEISHEDLGVYTGQIVIHYTGPWQEKVKSLLEGSLRFVDRLCGALCKIEMAPKPARPLPKSLSVDMTEHAKIIVTAFDDAKKAEKVRGLADAMRSMGSKGPTILDKLPAGHDDRDHHTWDVTIVDKTPLRTYLKGVLRADDAASWPALCKALGNALYDVSQG
;
A
#
# COMPACT_ATOMS: atom_id res chain seq x y z
N MET A 1 20.02 -11.08 20.11
CA MET A 1 19.61 -10.03 19.16
C MET A 1 19.60 -10.65 17.78
N GLU A 2 18.48 -10.58 17.08
CA GLU A 2 18.28 -11.16 15.76
C GLU A 2 17.74 -10.09 14.82
N SER A 3 18.33 -9.94 13.63
CA SER A 3 17.85 -9.04 12.59
C SER A 3 17.20 -9.86 11.48
N ILE A 4 15.94 -9.56 11.18
CA ILE A 4 15.15 -10.30 10.21
C ILE A 4 14.83 -9.39 9.02
N PRO A 5 15.26 -9.74 7.80
CA PRO A 5 14.89 -9.00 6.60
C PRO A 5 13.39 -9.11 6.34
N VAL A 6 12.79 -8.00 5.92
CA VAL A 6 11.37 -7.92 5.56
C VAL A 6 11.23 -7.29 4.19
N THR A 7 10.34 -7.85 3.36
CA THR A 7 9.91 -7.27 2.10
C THR A 7 8.42 -7.01 2.12
N LEU A 8 8.04 -5.80 1.75
CA LEU A 8 6.67 -5.38 1.48
C LEU A 8 6.51 -5.22 -0.03
N THR A 9 5.49 -5.83 -0.61
CA THR A 9 5.13 -5.70 -2.02
C THR A 9 3.71 -5.16 -2.12
N PHE A 10 3.52 -4.00 -2.74
CA PHE A 10 2.20 -3.49 -3.11
C PHE A 10 1.68 -4.19 -4.37
N LEU A 11 0.38 -4.46 -4.39
CA LEU A 11 -0.34 -5.10 -5.50
C LEU A 11 -1.27 -4.13 -6.23
N GLU A 12 -1.36 -2.89 -5.73
CA GLU A 12 -2.20 -1.82 -6.25
C GLU A 12 -1.50 -0.47 -6.01
N PRO A 13 -1.83 0.59 -6.77
CA PRO A 13 -1.30 1.92 -6.53
C PRO A 13 -1.45 2.34 -5.07
N TYR A 14 -0.36 2.80 -4.46
CA TYR A 14 -0.29 3.10 -3.03
C TYR A 14 -0.13 4.60 -2.78
N ARG A 15 -0.59 5.04 -1.62
CA ARG A 15 -0.68 6.46 -1.28
C ARG A 15 0.55 6.95 -0.53
N VAL A 16 1.01 8.11 -0.94
CA VAL A 16 2.19 8.80 -0.46
C VAL A 16 1.83 10.22 -0.06
N VAL A 17 2.44 10.68 1.02
CA VAL A 17 2.35 12.07 1.47
C VAL A 17 3.73 12.65 1.71
N GLU A 18 3.84 13.95 1.53
CA GLU A 18 5.09 14.67 1.78
C GLU A 18 5.50 14.55 3.25
N TRP A 19 6.79 14.31 3.48
CA TRP A 19 7.36 14.37 4.81
C TRP A 19 7.73 15.82 5.14
N TYR A 20 7.29 16.28 6.32
CA TYR A 20 7.59 17.60 6.85
C TYR A 20 8.38 17.48 8.15
N ALA A 21 9.46 18.26 8.27
CA ALA A 21 10.19 18.42 9.51
C ALA A 21 9.27 19.02 10.59
N ASN A 22 9.55 18.74 11.87
CA ASN A 22 8.66 19.09 12.97
C ASN A 22 8.28 20.58 12.99
N GLU A 23 9.23 21.45 12.67
CA GLU A 23 9.09 22.91 12.60
C GLU A 23 8.10 23.34 11.51
N ASP A 24 8.11 22.65 10.36
CA ASP A 24 7.31 23.00 9.18
C ASP A 24 5.88 22.43 9.20
N ARG A 25 5.59 21.50 10.12
CA ARG A 25 4.28 20.82 10.16
C ARG A 25 3.11 21.75 10.47
N ARG A 26 3.35 22.83 11.21
CA ARG A 26 2.30 23.79 11.60
C ARG A 26 1.98 24.80 10.51
N SER A 27 2.94 25.09 9.63
CA SER A 27 2.81 26.06 8.55
C SER A 27 2.47 25.40 7.20
N ALA A 28 2.76 24.11 7.03
CA ALA A 28 2.47 23.40 5.80
C ALA A 28 0.98 23.05 5.65
N GLU A 29 0.30 23.70 4.71
CA GLU A 29 -1.11 23.46 4.35
C GLU A 29 -1.38 22.00 3.97
N ARG A 30 -0.39 21.33 3.36
CA ARG A 30 -0.47 19.92 2.93
C ARG A 30 -0.04 18.94 4.02
N TYR A 31 0.28 19.39 5.23
CA TYR A 31 0.69 18.48 6.29
C TYR A 31 -0.48 17.62 6.77
N LEU A 32 -0.28 16.30 6.68
CA LEU A 32 -1.27 15.31 7.11
C LEU A 32 -0.75 14.57 8.36
N ARG A 33 -1.37 14.89 9.51
CA ARG A 33 -1.10 14.24 10.80
C ARG A 33 -1.67 12.83 10.83
N GLY A 34 -0.90 11.88 11.36
CA GLY A 34 -1.43 10.57 11.77
C GLY A 34 -1.88 9.62 10.66
N GLN A 35 -1.71 9.93 9.38
CA GLN A 35 -2.25 9.08 8.31
C GLN A 35 -1.39 7.83 8.03
N SER A 36 -2.05 6.77 7.56
CA SER A 36 -1.47 5.45 7.25
C SER A 36 -0.86 5.40 5.85
N PHE A 37 -0.06 6.41 5.45
CA PHE A 37 0.51 6.54 4.11
C PHE A 37 2.03 6.40 4.10
N ALA A 38 2.57 6.07 2.93
CA ALA A 38 3.99 6.16 2.68
C ALA A 38 4.43 7.62 2.77
N ARG A 39 5.72 7.83 3.07
CA ARG A 39 6.30 9.16 3.23
C ARG A 39 7.22 9.46 2.06
N TRP A 40 7.09 10.64 1.47
CA TRP A 40 8.02 11.15 0.49
C TRP A 40 9.11 11.95 1.19
N HIS A 41 10.31 11.37 1.26
CA HIS A 41 11.47 12.04 1.85
C HIS A 41 12.13 12.95 0.81
N ARG A 42 12.08 14.27 1.04
CA ARG A 42 12.75 15.29 0.20
C ARG A 42 14.02 15.79 0.87
N LYS A 43 15.00 16.20 0.07
CA LYS A 43 16.10 17.05 0.59
C LYS A 43 15.56 18.45 0.89
N LYS A 44 16.14 19.12 1.88
CA LYS A 44 15.64 20.38 2.48
C LYS A 44 15.37 21.52 1.48
N ASN A 45 15.97 21.46 0.27
CA ASN A 45 15.83 22.46 -0.80
C ASN A 45 15.51 21.84 -2.18
N ASP A 46 15.10 20.57 -2.24
CA ASP A 46 14.85 19.87 -3.50
C ASP A 46 13.42 19.32 -3.53
N LYS A 47 12.76 19.41 -4.69
CA LYS A 47 11.46 18.75 -4.91
C LYS A 47 11.64 17.24 -5.05
N LYS A 48 12.86 16.81 -5.39
CA LYS A 48 13.20 15.42 -5.60
C LYS A 48 13.32 14.64 -4.30
N GLY A 49 12.88 13.40 -4.35
CA GLY A 49 12.81 12.55 -3.17
C GLY A 49 12.64 11.08 -3.51
N ARG A 50 12.35 10.30 -2.47
CA ARG A 50 12.00 8.89 -2.58
C ARG A 50 10.88 8.55 -1.60
N PRO A 51 9.99 7.62 -1.95
CA PRO A 51 9.02 7.12 -1.02
C PRO A 51 9.69 6.14 -0.05
N TYR A 52 9.22 6.11 1.20
CA TYR A 52 9.61 5.13 2.21
C TYR A 52 8.43 4.83 3.13
N ILE A 53 8.46 3.65 3.76
CA ILE A 53 7.45 3.22 4.72
C ILE A 53 8.05 3.33 6.11
N THR A 54 7.35 4.02 7.02
CA THR A 54 7.87 4.16 8.38
C THR A 54 7.73 2.85 9.15
N GLY A 55 8.75 2.48 9.92
CA GLY A 55 8.70 1.29 10.77
C GLY A 55 7.55 1.37 11.78
N THR A 56 7.20 2.58 12.24
CA THR A 56 6.04 2.83 13.10
C THR A 56 4.70 2.51 12.44
N LEU A 57 4.58 2.70 11.11
CA LEU A 57 3.39 2.34 10.36
C LEU A 57 3.28 0.82 10.25
N LEU A 58 4.37 0.14 9.87
CA LEU A 58 4.42 -1.32 9.80
C LEU A 58 4.14 -1.97 11.17
N ARG A 59 4.78 -1.47 12.24
CA ARG A 59 4.53 -1.91 13.61
C ARG A 59 3.05 -1.81 13.98
N SER A 60 2.42 -0.68 13.69
CA SER A 60 1.02 -0.45 14.02
C SER A 60 0.10 -1.42 13.27
N ALA A 61 0.39 -1.69 11.99
CA ALA A 61 -0.37 -2.65 11.19
C ALA A 61 -0.19 -4.08 11.70
N ALA A 62 1.04 -4.48 11.99
CA ALA A 62 1.35 -5.82 12.51
C ALA A 62 0.73 -6.07 13.89
N ILE A 63 0.71 -5.07 14.78
CA ILE A 63 0.05 -5.20 16.08
C ILE A 63 -1.46 -5.45 15.90
N ARG A 64 -2.13 -4.66 15.05
CA ARG A 64 -3.57 -4.86 14.75
C ARG A 64 -3.85 -6.25 14.18
N ALA A 65 -3.01 -6.69 13.25
CA ALA A 65 -3.12 -8.02 12.69
C ALA A 65 -2.94 -9.13 13.76
N ALA A 66 -2.02 -8.95 14.71
CA ALA A 66 -1.86 -9.88 15.83
C ALA A 66 -3.10 -9.97 16.70
N GLU A 67 -3.72 -8.82 17.00
CA GLU A 67 -4.97 -8.75 17.77
C GLU A 67 -6.10 -9.50 17.06
N GLU A 68 -6.27 -9.27 15.76
CA GLU A 68 -7.29 -9.94 14.97
C GLU A 68 -7.07 -11.47 14.95
N LEU A 69 -5.83 -11.91 14.73
CA LEU A 69 -5.47 -13.32 14.80
C LEU A 69 -5.75 -13.94 16.18
N LEU A 70 -5.38 -13.24 17.26
CA LEU A 70 -5.59 -13.70 18.64
C LEU A 70 -7.06 -13.69 19.05
N SER A 71 -7.84 -12.73 18.55
CA SER A 71 -9.29 -12.68 18.75
C SER A 71 -9.97 -13.87 18.06
N LEU A 72 -9.62 -14.13 16.80
CA LEU A 72 -10.12 -15.27 16.03
C LEU A 72 -9.75 -16.62 16.64
N SER A 73 -8.57 -16.73 17.24
CA SER A 73 -8.12 -17.96 17.92
C SER A 73 -8.59 -18.09 19.37
N GLY A 74 -9.42 -17.16 19.85
CA GLY A 74 -9.89 -17.18 21.23
C GLY A 74 -8.78 -17.01 22.26
N GLY A 75 -7.71 -16.29 21.92
CA GLY A 75 -6.58 -15.99 22.81
C GLY A 75 -5.58 -17.12 22.88
N VAL A 76 -5.47 -17.92 21.82
CA VAL A 76 -4.52 -19.03 21.77
C VAL A 76 -3.57 -18.81 20.61
N TRP A 77 -2.27 -18.77 20.87
CA TRP A 77 -1.25 -18.73 19.82
C TRP A 77 -0.29 -19.89 20.01
N ASP A 78 -0.12 -20.71 18.98
CA ASP A 78 0.79 -21.86 18.99
C ASP A 78 0.57 -22.77 20.23
N GLY A 79 -0.70 -23.09 20.49
CA GLY A 79 -1.14 -23.94 21.61
C GLY A 79 -1.04 -23.29 23.00
N GLN A 80 -0.77 -21.99 23.10
CA GLN A 80 -0.59 -21.29 24.38
C GLN A 80 -1.58 -20.16 24.55
N HIS A 81 -2.07 -19.99 25.78
CA HIS A 81 -2.93 -18.87 26.10
C HIS A 81 -2.14 -17.54 26.02
N CYS A 82 -2.74 -16.56 25.36
CA CYS A 82 -2.21 -15.22 25.22
C CYS A 82 -3.35 -14.21 25.26
N CYS A 83 -3.01 -12.97 25.60
CA CYS A 83 -3.97 -11.87 25.64
C CYS A 83 -4.65 -11.73 24.27
N LYS A 84 -6.00 -11.75 24.26
CA LYS A 84 -6.80 -11.64 23.04
C LYS A 84 -6.69 -10.28 22.34
N GLY A 85 -6.22 -9.27 23.07
CA GLY A 85 -6.23 -7.89 22.61
C GLY A 85 -7.67 -7.42 22.41
N GLN A 86 -8.29 -6.87 23.46
CA GLN A 86 -9.53 -6.12 23.30
C GLN A 86 -9.22 -4.65 23.52
N PHE A 87 -9.17 -3.91 22.42
CA PHE A 87 -8.79 -2.51 22.39
C PHE A 87 -10.01 -1.66 22.08
N LEU A 88 -10.29 -0.73 22.99
CA LEU A 88 -11.30 0.29 22.74
C LEU A 88 -10.57 1.49 22.15
N SER A 89 -11.00 1.94 20.97
CA SER A 89 -10.70 3.30 20.54
C SER A 89 -11.41 4.24 21.51
N GLY A 90 -10.65 5.05 22.25
CA GLY A 90 -11.21 5.82 23.36
C GLY A 90 -12.34 6.77 22.95
N GLY A 91 -13.51 6.60 23.57
CA GLY A 91 -14.53 7.63 23.80
C GLY A 91 -15.47 8.02 22.65
N VAL A 92 -16.73 8.33 23.03
CA VAL A 92 -17.92 8.69 22.22
C VAL A 92 -17.79 10.01 21.41
N LYS A 93 -16.58 10.56 21.22
CA LYS A 93 -16.36 11.75 20.39
C LYS A 93 -15.40 11.42 19.25
N PRO A 94 -15.75 11.75 17.99
CA PRO A 94 -14.94 11.40 16.82
C PRO A 94 -13.70 12.30 16.68
N GLU A 95 -12.80 12.29 17.67
CA GLU A 95 -11.44 12.83 17.51
C GLU A 95 -10.55 11.91 16.64
N TYR A 96 -11.01 10.68 16.38
CA TYR A 96 -10.31 9.66 15.59
C TYR A 96 -10.02 10.10 14.16
N MET A 97 -10.75 11.10 13.62
CA MET A 97 -10.49 11.59 12.28
C MET A 97 -9.23 12.43 12.16
N ARG A 98 -8.64 12.93 13.27
CA ARG A 98 -7.42 13.76 13.27
C ARG A 98 -6.26 13.18 14.07
N LYS A 99 -6.52 12.23 14.98
CA LYS A 99 -5.52 11.53 15.77
C LYS A 99 -5.58 10.03 15.43
N ARG A 100 -4.42 9.39 15.30
CA ARG A 100 -4.39 7.93 15.30
C ARG A 100 -5.03 7.46 16.60
N PRO A 101 -5.89 6.42 16.58
CA PRO A 101 -6.35 5.81 17.82
C PRO A 101 -5.13 5.41 18.63
N THR A 102 -5.03 5.95 19.83
CA THR A 102 -4.06 5.48 20.82
C THR A 102 -4.67 4.22 21.43
N TYR A 103 -3.93 3.12 21.40
CA TYR A 103 -4.39 1.83 21.88
C TYR A 103 -4.58 1.87 23.41
N ILE A 104 -5.76 1.52 23.90
CA ILE A 104 -6.07 1.42 25.33
C ILE A 104 -6.69 0.05 25.57
N TRP A 105 -6.13 -0.71 26.51
CA TRP A 105 -6.68 -1.98 26.95
C TRP A 105 -8.06 -1.78 27.55
N ALA A 106 -9.05 -2.55 27.09
CA ALA A 106 -10.43 -2.49 27.59
C ALA A 106 -10.52 -2.89 29.07
N GLU A 107 -9.67 -3.81 29.53
CA GLU A 107 -9.68 -4.35 30.88
C GLU A 107 -8.36 -4.03 31.61
N LYS A 108 -8.46 -3.45 32.80
CA LYS A 108 -7.31 -3.26 33.71
C LYS A 108 -6.78 -4.58 34.28
N GLU A 109 -7.56 -5.65 34.24
CA GLU A 109 -7.29 -6.91 34.95
C GLU A 109 -6.78 -8.05 34.06
N GLY A 110 -6.76 -7.90 32.72
CA GLY A 110 -6.39 -8.97 31.78
C GLY A 110 -4.97 -8.92 31.20
N ALA A 111 -4.15 -7.93 31.55
CA ALA A 111 -2.81 -7.79 31.01
C ALA A 111 -1.82 -8.66 31.80
N CYS A 112 -1.19 -9.64 31.13
CA CYS A 112 -0.09 -10.44 31.67
C CYS A 112 0.87 -9.58 32.51
N SER A 113 1.11 -9.96 33.76
CA SER A 113 2.11 -9.34 34.62
C SER A 113 3.44 -10.07 34.52
N ALA A 114 4.55 -9.34 34.67
CA ALA A 114 5.86 -9.97 34.85
C ALA A 114 5.79 -11.00 36.00
N PRO A 115 6.40 -12.19 35.85
CA PRO A 115 7.26 -12.64 34.74
C PRO A 115 6.52 -13.28 33.55
N ASP A 116 5.20 -13.43 33.62
CA ASP A 116 4.37 -14.28 32.73
C ASP A 116 3.88 -13.55 31.47
N TYR A 117 4.77 -12.80 30.81
CA TYR A 117 4.40 -12.14 29.55
C TYR A 117 4.13 -13.16 28.45
N CYS A 118 2.92 -13.13 27.88
CA CYS A 118 2.63 -13.91 26.67
C CYS A 118 3.31 -13.29 25.44
N PRO A 119 3.44 -14.04 24.32
CA PRO A 119 4.09 -13.55 23.10
C PRO A 119 3.58 -12.19 22.60
N PHE A 120 2.26 -11.93 22.71
CA PHE A 120 1.67 -10.66 22.31
C PHE A 120 2.10 -9.49 23.21
N CYS A 121 2.22 -9.70 24.53
CA CYS A 121 2.70 -8.65 25.44
C CYS A 121 4.16 -8.29 25.16
N ILE A 122 4.99 -9.27 24.83
CA ILE A 122 6.38 -9.06 24.40
C ILE A 122 6.42 -8.29 23.07
N PHE A 123 5.52 -8.62 22.14
CA PHE A 123 5.39 -7.91 20.87
C PHE A 123 4.95 -6.45 21.06
N LEU A 124 4.00 -6.18 21.96
CA LEU A 124 3.51 -4.84 22.27
C LEU A 124 4.54 -3.94 22.98
N GLY A 125 5.38 -4.50 23.86
CA GLY A 125 6.39 -3.75 24.60
C GLY A 125 5.87 -2.90 25.78
N ASP A 126 4.62 -3.11 26.20
CA ASP A 126 3.83 -2.18 27.04
C ASP A 126 4.23 -2.12 28.54
N ARG A 127 5.35 -2.73 28.95
CA ARG A 127 5.84 -2.65 30.34
C ARG A 127 7.34 -2.36 30.49
N ASP A 128 8.01 -1.96 29.42
CA ASP A 128 9.30 -1.29 29.56
C ASP A 128 9.05 0.09 30.21
N GLN A 129 9.28 0.20 31.53
CA GLN A 129 9.23 1.47 32.27
C GLN A 129 10.20 2.55 31.76
N ALA A 130 10.90 2.31 30.64
CA ALA A 130 11.86 3.20 30.03
C ALA A 130 11.24 4.49 29.44
N GLU A 131 9.94 4.50 29.12
CA GLU A 131 9.37 5.61 28.35
C GLU A 131 9.07 6.89 29.13
N LYS A 132 8.86 6.87 30.46
CA LYS A 132 8.54 8.11 31.19
C LYS A 132 9.74 8.93 31.67
N LYS A 133 10.97 8.40 31.57
CA LYS A 133 12.20 9.13 31.98
C LYS A 133 13.16 9.44 30.83
N ALA A 134 12.96 8.86 29.65
CA ALA A 134 13.88 9.02 28.52
C ALA A 134 13.57 10.22 27.61
N GLU A 135 12.35 10.76 27.64
CA GLU A 135 12.00 11.94 26.83
C GLU A 135 12.73 13.23 27.26
N SER A 136 13.31 13.28 28.48
CA SER A 136 13.87 14.52 29.01
C SER A 136 15.35 14.79 28.68
N GLN A 137 16.12 13.83 28.17
CA GLN A 137 17.54 14.04 27.91
C GLN A 137 18.04 13.26 26.69
N ASN A 138 18.31 13.98 25.60
CA ASN A 138 19.22 13.62 24.51
C ASN A 138 19.20 12.14 24.05
N GLY A 139 18.38 11.87 23.04
CA GLY A 139 18.47 10.66 22.23
C GLY A 139 17.67 9.49 22.79
N TYR A 140 16.88 8.86 21.92
CA TYR A 140 16.19 7.61 22.22
C TYR A 140 17.19 6.60 22.80
N PRO A 141 17.06 6.15 24.06
CA PRO A 141 17.87 5.06 24.54
C PRO A 141 17.50 3.81 23.73
N ASP A 142 18.50 3.24 23.07
CA ASP A 142 18.44 2.16 22.07
C ASP A 142 17.90 0.80 22.61
N LYS A 143 17.25 0.78 23.78
CA LYS A 143 16.97 -0.43 24.58
C LYS A 143 15.51 -0.63 25.02
N SER A 144 14.56 0.22 24.61
CA SER A 144 13.21 0.24 25.19
C SER A 144 12.15 -0.62 24.48
N TYR A 145 12.51 -1.37 23.43
CA TYR A 145 11.57 -2.25 22.74
C TYR A 145 12.19 -3.63 22.49
N HIS A 146 11.46 -4.68 22.87
CA HIS A 146 11.79 -6.06 22.54
C HIS A 146 11.79 -6.32 21.03
N ILE A 147 10.97 -5.61 20.25
CA ILE A 147 10.88 -5.71 18.79
C ILE A 147 10.90 -4.32 18.17
N ARG A 148 11.89 -4.05 17.33
CA ARG A 148 12.08 -2.79 16.63
C ARG A 148 11.82 -2.94 15.14
N PHE A 149 10.94 -2.10 14.63
CA PHE A 149 10.62 -2.03 13.20
C PHE A 149 11.47 -0.94 12.54
N GLY A 150 12.37 -1.34 11.64
CA GLY A 150 13.08 -0.43 10.76
C GLY A 150 12.14 0.20 9.73
N ASN A 151 12.53 1.34 9.17
CA ASN A 151 11.86 1.88 8.00
C ASN A 151 12.11 0.95 6.80
N LEU A 152 11.14 0.86 5.90
CA LEU A 152 11.32 0.15 4.63
C LEU A 152 11.59 1.16 3.52
N SER A 153 12.55 0.84 2.67
CA SER A 153 13.00 1.67 1.55
C SER A 153 13.00 0.86 0.27
N LEU A 154 13.05 1.54 -0.87
CA LEU A 154 13.16 0.86 -2.15
C LEU A 154 14.47 0.06 -2.21
N PRO A 155 14.46 -1.19 -2.71
CA PRO A 155 15.68 -1.92 -3.00
C PRO A 155 16.47 -1.16 -4.07
N ASP A 156 17.79 -1.07 -3.92
CA ASP A 156 18.71 -0.37 -4.84
C ASP A 156 18.16 0.99 -5.30
N PRO A 157 18.07 1.96 -4.38
CA PRO A 157 17.13 3.04 -4.52
C PRO A 157 17.46 3.92 -5.74
N PRO A 158 16.50 4.16 -6.65
CA PRO A 158 16.71 4.89 -7.90
C PRO A 158 17.14 6.33 -7.63
N PRO A 159 17.74 7.08 -8.57
CA PRO A 159 18.02 8.52 -8.40
C PRO A 159 16.82 9.28 -7.80
N LEU A 160 17.05 10.38 -7.08
CA LEU A 160 15.93 11.16 -6.53
C LEU A 160 15.01 11.60 -7.68
N LEU A 161 13.72 11.30 -7.57
CA LEU A 161 12.71 11.54 -8.60
C LEU A 161 11.90 12.77 -8.24
N ASP A 162 11.34 13.52 -9.20
CA ASP A 162 10.29 14.47 -8.86
C ASP A 162 9.01 13.69 -8.56
N LEU A 163 8.30 14.05 -7.49
CA LEU A 163 7.07 13.38 -7.10
C LEU A 163 6.00 13.47 -8.21
N LYS A 164 5.98 14.57 -8.97
CA LYS A 164 5.02 14.76 -10.08
C LYS A 164 5.30 13.88 -11.29
N GLU A 165 6.53 13.39 -11.44
CA GLU A 165 6.93 12.52 -12.56
C GLU A 165 6.49 11.07 -12.33
N VAL A 166 6.26 10.68 -11.07
CA VAL A 166 6.03 9.27 -10.68
C VAL A 166 4.74 9.05 -9.90
N ALA A 167 4.00 10.12 -9.62
CA ALA A 167 2.79 10.05 -8.82
C ALA A 167 1.69 10.96 -9.36
N VAL A 168 0.45 10.50 -9.19
CA VAL A 168 -0.74 11.26 -9.55
C VAL A 168 -1.38 11.82 -8.28
N GLU A 169 -1.79 13.09 -8.32
CA GLU A 169 -2.48 13.70 -7.19
C GLU A 169 -3.93 13.22 -7.12
N ARG A 170 -4.37 12.82 -5.92
CA ARG A 170 -5.72 12.36 -5.62
C ARG A 170 -6.31 13.13 -4.46
N THR A 171 -7.55 13.55 -4.61
CA THR A 171 -8.34 14.11 -3.50
C THR A 171 -9.12 12.96 -2.86
N LEU A 172 -8.84 12.73 -1.58
CA LEU A 172 -9.54 11.75 -0.76
C LEU A 172 -10.40 12.45 0.27
N ASN A 173 -11.41 11.76 0.78
CA ASN A 173 -12.21 12.17 1.91
C ASN A 173 -12.06 11.22 3.09
N ARG A 174 -12.25 11.72 4.32
CA ARG A 174 -12.47 10.85 5.48
C ARG A 174 -13.96 10.70 5.70
N VAL A 175 -14.38 9.45 5.78
CA VAL A 175 -15.77 9.06 6.06
C VAL A 175 -15.84 8.54 7.48
N ASP A 176 -16.78 9.08 8.26
CA ASP A 176 -17.14 8.53 9.56
C ASP A 176 -17.88 7.21 9.34
N PHE A 177 -17.34 6.12 9.89
CA PHE A 177 -17.91 4.78 9.74
C PHE A 177 -19.27 4.60 10.44
N GLN A 178 -19.56 5.39 11.47
CA GLN A 178 -20.84 5.34 12.20
C GLN A 178 -21.91 6.14 11.49
N THR A 179 -21.56 7.32 10.94
CA THR A 179 -22.54 8.23 10.33
C THR A 179 -22.57 8.17 8.80
N ALA A 180 -21.60 7.49 8.17
CA ALA A 180 -21.34 7.47 6.73
C ALA A 180 -21.13 8.87 6.11
N LYS A 181 -20.89 9.90 6.93
CA LYS A 181 -20.69 11.29 6.46
C LYS A 181 -19.23 11.55 6.14
N ALA A 182 -18.99 12.25 5.03
CA ALA A 182 -17.68 12.78 4.69
C ALA A 182 -17.42 14.06 5.50
N HIS A 183 -16.25 14.15 6.15
CA HIS A 183 -15.93 15.25 7.07
C HIS A 183 -14.87 16.22 6.56
N ASP A 184 -13.88 15.72 5.83
CA ASP A 184 -12.85 16.54 5.22
C ASP A 184 -12.37 15.94 3.89
N TYR A 185 -11.84 16.80 3.03
CA TYR A 185 -11.15 16.42 1.80
C TYR A 185 -9.69 16.81 1.92
N PHE A 186 -8.80 15.93 1.48
CA PHE A 186 -7.37 16.16 1.51
C PHE A 186 -6.69 15.54 0.31
N LYS A 187 -5.56 16.12 -0.10
CA LYS A 187 -4.80 15.66 -1.25
C LYS A 187 -3.70 14.70 -0.83
N VAL A 188 -3.55 13.62 -1.59
CA VAL A 188 -2.44 12.66 -1.49
C VAL A 188 -1.86 12.42 -2.86
N TRP A 189 -0.67 11.82 -2.91
CA TRP A 189 -0.08 11.32 -4.14
C TRP A 189 -0.30 9.81 -4.22
N GLU A 190 -0.61 9.28 -5.39
CA GLU A 190 -0.66 7.85 -5.64
C GLU A 190 0.45 7.46 -6.60
N ILE A 191 1.26 6.49 -6.19
CA ILE A 191 2.34 5.92 -6.99
C ILE A 191 1.91 4.54 -7.47
N SER A 192 2.20 4.24 -8.73
CA SER A 192 2.00 2.90 -9.28
C SER A 192 2.86 1.88 -8.54
N HIS A 193 2.25 0.78 -8.09
CA HIS A 193 2.97 -0.35 -7.49
C HIS A 193 3.92 -1.03 -8.48
N GLU A 194 3.71 -0.84 -9.78
CA GLU A 194 4.55 -1.47 -10.78
C GLU A 194 5.93 -0.79 -10.90
N ASP A 195 6.00 0.51 -10.63
CA ASP A 195 7.23 1.29 -10.75
C ASP A 195 8.02 1.27 -9.43
N LEU A 196 7.32 1.44 -8.30
CA LEU A 196 7.92 1.60 -6.98
C LEU A 196 7.13 0.84 -5.89
N GLY A 197 6.71 -0.40 -6.14
CA GLY A 197 5.87 -1.17 -5.22
C GLY A 197 6.57 -2.07 -4.23
N VAL A 198 7.88 -2.30 -4.38
CA VAL A 198 8.65 -3.21 -3.51
C VAL A 198 9.51 -2.42 -2.54
N TYR A 199 9.39 -2.73 -1.25
CA TYR A 199 10.15 -2.11 -0.18
C TYR A 199 10.83 -3.16 0.67
N THR A 200 12.08 -2.91 1.05
CA THR A 200 12.87 -3.77 1.92
C THR A 200 13.25 -3.05 3.19
N GLY A 201 13.33 -3.79 4.29
CA GLY A 201 13.68 -3.28 5.60
C GLY A 201 14.14 -4.40 6.53
N GLN A 202 14.30 -4.07 7.80
CA GLN A 202 14.71 -5.01 8.84
C GLN A 202 13.82 -4.85 10.07
N ILE A 203 13.48 -5.97 10.70
CA ILE A 203 12.92 -5.99 12.06
C ILE A 203 13.96 -6.60 12.98
N VAL A 204 14.25 -5.93 14.08
CA VAL A 204 15.23 -6.39 15.07
C VAL A 204 14.50 -6.89 16.31
N ILE A 205 14.77 -8.14 16.69
CA ILE A 205 14.27 -8.76 17.92
C ILE A 205 15.39 -8.72 18.96
N HIS A 206 15.18 -7.94 20.01
CA HIS A 206 16.08 -7.84 21.17
C HIS A 206 15.71 -8.85 22.28
N TYR A 207 14.50 -9.41 22.25
CA TYR A 207 14.06 -10.40 23.22
C TYR A 207 14.80 -11.74 23.07
N THR A 208 15.37 -12.25 24.17
CA THR A 208 16.11 -13.52 24.24
C THR A 208 15.53 -14.49 25.28
N GLY A 209 14.25 -14.31 25.64
CA GLY A 209 13.58 -15.17 26.63
C GLY A 209 12.94 -16.42 26.00
N PRO A 210 12.29 -17.28 26.81
CA PRO A 210 11.76 -18.57 26.38
C PRO A 210 10.67 -18.48 25.29
N TRP A 211 10.04 -17.31 25.15
CA TRP A 211 8.99 -17.08 24.17
C TRP A 211 9.50 -16.61 22.80
N GLN A 212 10.82 -16.55 22.55
CA GLN A 212 11.38 -15.91 21.36
C GLN A 212 10.82 -16.49 20.05
N GLU A 213 10.77 -17.81 19.92
CA GLU A 213 10.22 -18.46 18.71
C GLU A 213 8.71 -18.21 18.54
N LYS A 214 7.95 -18.19 19.64
CA LYS A 214 6.51 -17.91 19.60
C LYS A 214 6.23 -16.45 19.26
N VAL A 215 7.06 -15.53 19.75
CA VAL A 215 7.01 -14.11 19.39
C VAL A 215 7.33 -13.92 17.91
N LYS A 216 8.34 -14.63 17.39
CA LYS A 216 8.71 -14.61 15.97
C LYS A 216 7.61 -15.18 15.08
N SER A 217 7.02 -16.31 15.49
CA SER A 217 5.87 -16.92 14.82
C SER A 217 4.66 -15.97 14.81
N LEU A 218 4.34 -15.34 15.95
CA LEU A 218 3.25 -14.36 16.02
C LEU A 218 3.52 -13.16 15.12
N LEU A 219 4.74 -12.62 15.14
CA LEU A 219 5.16 -11.53 14.26
C LEU A 219 5.02 -11.92 12.78
N GLU A 220 5.46 -13.11 12.40
CA GLU A 220 5.36 -13.60 11.02
C GLU A 220 3.91 -13.78 10.58
N GLY A 221 3.08 -14.43 11.40
CA GLY A 221 1.66 -14.57 11.15
C GLY A 221 0.97 -13.22 11.01
N SER A 222 1.30 -12.28 11.89
CA SER A 222 0.74 -10.92 11.89
C SER A 222 1.12 -10.16 10.63
N LEU A 223 2.38 -10.21 10.20
CA LEU A 223 2.82 -9.52 8.98
C LEU A 223 2.16 -10.11 7.74
N ARG A 224 2.02 -11.43 7.66
CA ARG A 224 1.32 -12.10 6.55
C ARG A 224 -0.19 -11.79 6.53
N PHE A 225 -0.77 -11.47 7.68
CA PHE A 225 -2.19 -11.13 7.81
C PHE A 225 -2.49 -9.66 7.46
N VAL A 226 -1.48 -8.79 7.41
CA VAL A 226 -1.65 -7.43 6.88
C VAL A 226 -1.94 -7.50 5.38
N ASP A 227 -3.18 -7.23 4.99
CA ASP A 227 -3.65 -7.24 3.60
C ASP A 227 -3.60 -5.86 2.94
N ARG A 228 -3.64 -4.79 3.74
CA ARG A 228 -3.65 -3.41 3.27
C ARG A 228 -2.68 -2.52 4.04
N LEU A 229 -1.90 -1.76 3.28
CA LEU A 229 -1.06 -0.69 3.81
C LEU A 229 -1.08 0.49 2.83
N CYS A 230 -0.97 1.73 3.31
CA CYS A 230 -0.92 2.89 2.42
C CYS A 230 -2.15 3.01 1.49
N GLY A 231 -3.29 2.45 1.89
CA GLY A 231 -4.52 2.44 1.11
C GLY A 231 -4.53 1.49 -0.09
N ALA A 232 -3.55 0.59 -0.19
CA ALA A 232 -3.41 -0.40 -1.26
C ALA A 232 -3.32 -1.81 -0.70
N LEU A 233 -3.72 -2.80 -1.50
CA LEU A 233 -3.42 -4.21 -1.20
C LEU A 233 -1.90 -4.44 -1.17
N CYS A 234 -1.45 -5.25 -0.21
CA CYS A 234 -0.04 -5.59 -0.08
C CYS A 234 0.20 -7.02 0.43
N LYS A 235 1.45 -7.45 0.28
CA LYS A 235 2.00 -8.69 0.81
C LYS A 235 3.25 -8.36 1.60
N ILE A 236 3.38 -8.91 2.80
CA ILE A 236 4.57 -8.73 3.66
C ILE A 236 5.21 -10.07 3.96
N GLU A 237 6.51 -10.18 3.70
CA GLU A 237 7.29 -11.41 3.84
C GLU A 237 8.48 -11.18 4.77
N MET A 238 8.63 -12.04 5.77
CA MET A 238 9.83 -12.15 6.59
C MET A 238 10.80 -13.15 5.94
N ALA A 239 12.09 -12.84 5.93
CA ALA A 239 13.13 -13.64 5.30
C ALA A 239 12.79 -14.09 3.86
N PRO A 240 12.38 -13.17 2.96
CA PRO A 240 12.00 -13.54 1.60
C PRO A 240 13.19 -14.12 0.84
N LYS A 241 12.93 -15.17 0.06
CA LYS A 241 13.87 -15.63 -0.97
C LYS A 241 14.09 -14.48 -1.95
N PRO A 242 15.31 -14.31 -2.50
CA PRO A 242 15.60 -13.20 -3.41
C PRO A 242 14.57 -13.16 -4.54
N ALA A 243 13.86 -12.04 -4.65
CA ALA A 243 12.87 -11.83 -5.68
C ALA A 243 13.57 -11.90 -7.05
N ARG A 244 12.96 -12.67 -7.98
CA ARG A 244 13.35 -12.62 -9.39
C ARG A 244 13.14 -11.16 -9.85
N PRO A 245 14.16 -10.48 -10.41
CA PRO A 245 13.97 -9.12 -10.89
C PRO A 245 12.78 -9.08 -11.85
N LEU A 246 11.88 -8.11 -11.65
CA LEU A 246 10.84 -7.80 -12.61
C LEU A 246 11.53 -7.65 -13.98
N PRO A 247 11.06 -8.33 -15.03
CA PRO A 247 11.64 -8.17 -16.36
C PRO A 247 11.64 -6.68 -16.68
N LYS A 248 12.80 -6.15 -17.10
CA LYS A 248 12.87 -4.82 -17.71
C LYS A 248 11.77 -4.79 -18.76
N SER A 249 10.77 -3.93 -18.57
CA SER A 249 9.71 -3.72 -19.55
C SER A 249 10.38 -3.49 -20.90
N LEU A 250 10.07 -4.32 -21.90
CA LEU A 250 10.26 -3.90 -23.28
C LEU A 250 9.55 -2.55 -23.39
N SER A 251 10.31 -1.49 -23.64
CA SER A 251 9.76 -0.15 -23.85
C SER A 251 9.10 -0.15 -25.23
N VAL A 252 7.90 -0.73 -25.30
CA VAL A 252 7.07 -0.68 -26.49
C VAL A 252 6.29 0.61 -26.43
N ASP A 253 6.55 1.53 -27.36
CA ASP A 253 5.79 2.76 -27.48
C ASP A 253 4.42 2.45 -28.12
N MET A 254 3.36 2.79 -27.40
CA MET A 254 1.96 2.58 -27.80
C MET A 254 1.18 3.91 -27.91
N THR A 255 1.89 5.04 -27.87
CA THR A 255 1.30 6.38 -27.78
C THR A 255 0.40 6.71 -28.97
N GLU A 256 0.83 6.41 -30.20
CA GLU A 256 0.03 6.66 -31.40
C GLU A 256 -1.25 5.80 -31.44
N HIS A 257 -1.15 4.53 -31.02
CA HIS A 257 -2.32 3.67 -30.93
C HIS A 257 -3.31 4.16 -29.87
N ALA A 258 -2.83 4.66 -28.73
CA ALA A 258 -3.67 5.26 -27.70
C ALA A 258 -4.39 6.51 -28.22
N LYS A 259 -3.70 7.42 -28.92
CA LYS A 259 -4.34 8.60 -29.54
C LYS A 259 -5.46 8.21 -30.49
N ILE A 260 -5.23 7.21 -31.36
CA ILE A 260 -6.23 6.70 -32.29
C ILE A 260 -7.44 6.13 -31.53
N ILE A 261 -7.25 5.36 -30.47
CA ILE A 261 -8.35 4.79 -29.68
C ILE A 261 -9.19 5.89 -29.02
N VAL A 262 -8.53 6.93 -28.52
CA VAL A 262 -9.19 8.02 -27.78
C VAL A 262 -10.10 8.88 -28.67
N THR A 263 -9.85 8.97 -29.98
CA THR A 263 -10.73 9.72 -30.90
C THR A 263 -12.11 9.09 -31.07
N ALA A 264 -12.28 7.82 -30.68
CA ALA A 264 -13.53 7.09 -30.84
C ALA A 264 -14.57 7.36 -29.73
N PHE A 265 -14.20 8.10 -28.69
CA PHE A 265 -15.08 8.37 -27.55
C PHE A 265 -15.55 9.82 -27.52
N ASP A 266 -16.86 10.02 -27.30
CA ASP A 266 -17.46 11.35 -27.15
C ASP A 266 -16.85 12.14 -25.98
N ASP A 267 -16.55 13.42 -26.24
CA ASP A 267 -15.82 14.29 -25.31
C ASP A 267 -16.44 14.39 -23.91
N ALA A 268 -17.77 14.30 -23.78
CA ALA A 268 -18.47 14.41 -22.50
C ALA A 268 -18.18 13.27 -21.50
N LYS A 269 -17.77 12.08 -21.97
CA LYS A 269 -17.44 10.91 -21.13
C LYS A 269 -16.08 10.28 -21.46
N LYS A 270 -15.28 10.97 -22.28
CA LYS A 270 -14.01 10.49 -22.85
C LYS A 270 -13.01 10.08 -21.79
N ALA A 271 -12.72 10.97 -20.83
CA ALA A 271 -11.72 10.70 -19.79
C ALA A 271 -12.08 9.48 -18.93
N GLU A 272 -13.35 9.32 -18.55
CA GLU A 272 -13.82 8.20 -17.74
C GLU A 272 -13.79 6.88 -18.51
N LYS A 273 -14.31 6.87 -19.75
CA LYS A 273 -14.32 5.67 -20.61
C LYS A 273 -12.91 5.22 -20.98
N VAL A 274 -12.03 6.15 -21.33
CA VAL A 274 -10.64 5.85 -21.69
C VAL A 274 -9.86 5.35 -20.46
N ARG A 275 -10.13 5.88 -19.27
CA ARG A 275 -9.53 5.36 -18.02
C ARG A 275 -10.00 3.94 -17.71
N GLY A 276 -11.31 3.67 -17.82
CA GLY A 276 -11.84 2.32 -17.68
C GLY A 276 -11.22 1.34 -18.70
N LEU A 277 -10.99 1.81 -19.92
CA LEU A 277 -10.29 1.03 -20.96
C LEU A 277 -8.82 0.80 -20.62
N ALA A 278 -8.11 1.80 -20.10
CA ALA A 278 -6.72 1.68 -19.66
C ALA A 278 -6.56 0.61 -18.57
N ASP A 279 -7.45 0.59 -17.59
CA ASP A 279 -7.45 -0.41 -16.52
C ASP A 279 -7.83 -1.81 -17.04
N ALA A 280 -8.81 -1.89 -17.95
CA ALA A 280 -9.16 -3.13 -18.62
C ALA A 280 -7.97 -3.69 -19.43
N MET A 281 -7.23 -2.84 -20.15
CA MET A 281 -6.02 -3.22 -20.88
C MET A 281 -4.96 -3.82 -19.94
N ARG A 282 -4.65 -3.15 -18.83
CA ARG A 282 -3.69 -3.67 -17.84
C ARG A 282 -4.15 -5.02 -17.27
N SER A 283 -5.43 -5.14 -16.92
CA SER A 283 -6.01 -6.38 -16.39
C SER A 283 -5.90 -7.55 -17.38
N MET A 284 -6.10 -7.29 -18.68
CA MET A 284 -5.99 -8.31 -19.73
C MET A 284 -4.58 -8.92 -19.86
N GLY A 285 -3.53 -8.22 -19.43
CA GLY A 285 -2.17 -8.76 -19.39
C GLY A 285 -2.06 -10.09 -18.63
N SER A 286 -2.92 -10.32 -17.64
CA SER A 286 -2.96 -11.54 -16.83
C SER A 286 -3.67 -12.73 -17.48
N LYS A 287 -4.47 -12.51 -18.55
CA LYS A 287 -5.36 -13.53 -19.14
C LYS A 287 -4.90 -14.10 -20.48
N GLY A 288 -3.77 -13.62 -21.00
CA GLY A 288 -3.20 -14.05 -22.28
C GLY A 288 -3.94 -13.51 -23.51
N PRO A 289 -3.37 -13.64 -24.73
CA PRO A 289 -3.89 -13.00 -25.95
C PRO A 289 -5.29 -13.45 -26.37
N THR A 290 -5.67 -14.70 -26.05
CA THR A 290 -6.99 -15.26 -26.38
C THR A 290 -8.15 -14.57 -25.65
N ILE A 291 -7.87 -13.72 -24.65
CA ILE A 291 -8.91 -12.96 -23.95
C ILE A 291 -9.69 -12.03 -24.88
N LEU A 292 -9.05 -11.51 -25.95
CA LEU A 292 -9.69 -10.63 -26.93
C LEU A 292 -10.85 -11.30 -27.68
N ASP A 293 -10.80 -12.63 -27.84
CA ASP A 293 -11.87 -13.41 -28.46
C ASP A 293 -13.05 -13.63 -27.51
N LYS A 294 -12.81 -13.49 -26.20
CA LYS A 294 -13.78 -13.75 -25.12
C LYS A 294 -14.40 -12.49 -24.55
N LEU A 295 -14.05 -11.32 -25.07
CA LEU A 295 -14.65 -10.06 -24.65
C LEU A 295 -16.15 -10.05 -24.97
N PRO A 296 -17.00 -9.52 -24.08
CA PRO A 296 -18.45 -9.52 -24.29
C PRO A 296 -18.82 -8.83 -25.61
N ALA A 297 -19.77 -9.40 -26.35
CA ALA A 297 -20.37 -8.76 -27.52
C ALA A 297 -21.38 -7.70 -27.07
N GLY A 298 -21.35 -6.52 -27.69
CA GLY A 298 -22.31 -5.46 -27.37
C GLY A 298 -23.68 -5.69 -28.00
N HIS A 299 -24.60 -6.37 -27.33
CA HIS A 299 -26.04 -6.30 -27.61
C HIS A 299 -26.88 -6.37 -26.32
N ASP A 300 -27.47 -5.24 -25.92
CA ASP A 300 -28.92 -4.98 -25.91
C ASP A 300 -29.19 -3.65 -25.18
N ASP A 301 -29.96 -2.75 -25.82
CA ASP A 301 -30.75 -1.56 -25.41
C ASP A 301 -30.34 -0.65 -24.25
N ARG A 302 -29.28 -0.95 -23.49
CA ARG A 302 -28.81 -0.22 -22.31
C ARG A 302 -27.28 -0.32 -22.19
N ASP A 303 -26.62 0.38 -23.11
CA ASP A 303 -25.50 1.27 -22.77
C ASP A 303 -24.07 0.71 -22.56
N HIS A 304 -23.63 -0.44 -23.10
CA HIS A 304 -22.20 -0.82 -23.06
C HIS A 304 -21.64 -1.37 -24.38
N HIS A 305 -21.21 -0.45 -25.27
CA HIS A 305 -20.56 -0.76 -26.57
C HIS A 305 -19.03 -0.69 -26.56
N THR A 306 -18.34 -0.56 -25.42
CA THR A 306 -16.92 -0.15 -25.35
C THR A 306 -15.99 -0.92 -26.29
N TRP A 307 -16.12 -2.25 -26.39
CA TRP A 307 -15.25 -3.10 -27.23
C TRP A 307 -15.61 -3.11 -28.72
N ASP A 308 -16.82 -2.67 -29.05
CA ASP A 308 -17.34 -2.62 -30.42
C ASP A 308 -17.50 -1.18 -30.92
N VAL A 309 -17.00 -0.19 -30.16
CA VAL A 309 -16.87 1.19 -30.63
C VAL A 309 -15.99 1.20 -31.88
N THR A 310 -16.45 1.93 -32.89
CA THR A 310 -15.73 2.11 -34.15
C THR A 310 -14.65 3.17 -33.98
N ILE A 311 -13.42 2.86 -34.37
CA ILE A 311 -12.27 3.76 -34.17
C ILE A 311 -11.82 4.41 -35.48
N VAL A 312 -11.47 3.60 -36.49
CA VAL A 312 -11.02 4.05 -37.82
C VAL A 312 -11.58 3.09 -38.88
N ASP A 313 -12.02 3.61 -40.02
CA ASP A 313 -12.49 2.82 -41.18
C ASP A 313 -13.56 1.76 -40.85
N LYS A 314 -14.50 2.09 -39.95
CA LYS A 314 -15.54 1.14 -39.47
C LYS A 314 -14.98 -0.11 -38.77
N THR A 315 -13.74 -0.06 -38.30
CA THR A 315 -13.11 -1.15 -37.55
C THR A 315 -13.49 -1.08 -36.06
N PRO A 316 -14.06 -2.15 -35.48
CA PRO A 316 -14.33 -2.23 -34.04
C PRO A 316 -13.04 -2.23 -33.21
N LEU A 317 -13.06 -1.62 -32.02
CA LEU A 317 -11.93 -1.59 -31.07
C LEU A 317 -11.32 -2.97 -30.85
N ARG A 318 -12.15 -4.00 -30.65
CA ARG A 318 -11.71 -5.38 -30.48
C ARG A 318 -10.84 -5.88 -31.65
N THR A 319 -11.26 -5.60 -32.88
CA THR A 319 -10.55 -6.01 -34.10
C THR A 319 -9.24 -5.23 -34.26
N TYR A 320 -9.28 -3.93 -33.97
CA TYR A 320 -8.10 -3.08 -33.97
C TYR A 320 -7.06 -3.55 -32.94
N LEU A 321 -7.48 -3.86 -31.71
CA LEU A 321 -6.61 -4.40 -30.66
C LEU A 321 -5.96 -5.73 -31.05
N LYS A 322 -6.66 -6.62 -31.76
CA LYS A 322 -6.07 -7.86 -32.30
C LYS A 322 -4.97 -7.57 -33.33
N GLY A 323 -5.04 -6.46 -34.05
CA GLY A 323 -4.02 -6.01 -35.00
C GLY A 323 -2.82 -5.37 -34.31
N VAL A 324 -3.05 -4.51 -33.32
CA VAL A 324 -2.01 -3.77 -32.59
C VAL A 324 -1.27 -4.65 -31.59
N LEU A 325 -1.99 -5.52 -30.89
CA LEU A 325 -1.45 -6.42 -29.86
C LEU A 325 -1.14 -7.80 -30.46
N ARG A 326 -0.59 -7.84 -31.68
CA ARG A 326 -0.04 -9.07 -32.25
C ARG A 326 1.18 -9.48 -31.45
N ALA A 327 0.96 -10.37 -30.50
CA ALA A 327 2.01 -11.01 -29.75
C ALA A 327 2.43 -12.28 -30.51
N ASP A 328 3.56 -12.24 -31.20
CA ASP A 328 4.17 -13.44 -31.81
C ASP A 328 4.58 -14.46 -30.72
N ASP A 329 4.75 -13.99 -29.48
CA ASP A 329 5.01 -14.78 -28.28
C ASP A 329 4.08 -14.34 -27.12
N ALA A 330 3.41 -15.31 -26.48
CA ALA A 330 2.58 -15.09 -25.30
C ALA A 330 3.32 -14.40 -24.14
N ALA A 331 4.66 -14.51 -24.07
CA ALA A 331 5.46 -13.79 -23.07
C ALA A 331 5.48 -12.27 -23.26
N SER A 332 5.24 -11.77 -24.48
CA SER A 332 5.20 -10.33 -24.78
C SER A 332 3.85 -9.68 -24.48
N TRP A 333 2.79 -10.49 -24.34
CA TRP A 333 1.41 -10.04 -24.14
C TRP A 333 1.22 -9.12 -22.92
N PRO A 334 1.74 -9.45 -21.72
CA PRO A 334 1.57 -8.57 -20.55
C PRO A 334 2.24 -7.21 -20.75
N ALA A 335 3.41 -7.19 -21.41
CA ALA A 335 4.15 -5.96 -21.68
C ALA A 335 3.41 -5.06 -22.67
N LEU A 336 2.84 -5.64 -23.74
CA LEU A 336 2.04 -4.92 -24.73
C LEU A 336 0.76 -4.34 -24.13
N CYS A 337 0.03 -5.15 -23.34
CA CYS A 337 -1.17 -4.72 -22.62
C CYS A 337 -0.88 -3.57 -21.65
N LYS A 338 0.22 -3.68 -20.91
CA LYS A 338 0.68 -2.65 -19.98
C LYS A 338 1.09 -1.37 -20.71
N ALA A 339 1.87 -1.48 -21.79
CA ALA A 339 2.29 -0.33 -22.59
C ALA A 339 1.09 0.44 -23.16
N LEU A 340 0.11 -0.26 -23.74
CA LEU A 340 -1.11 0.36 -24.25
C LEU A 340 -1.99 0.93 -23.13
N GLY A 341 -2.13 0.22 -22.02
CA GLY A 341 -2.88 0.72 -20.86
C GLY A 341 -2.29 2.00 -20.29
N ASN A 342 -0.96 2.10 -20.21
CA ASN A 342 -0.27 3.32 -19.77
C ASN A 342 -0.44 4.46 -20.78
N ALA A 343 -0.24 4.20 -22.07
CA ALA A 343 -0.43 5.20 -23.12
C ALA A 343 -1.88 5.73 -23.15
N LEU A 344 -2.89 4.88 -22.99
CA LEU A 344 -4.30 5.29 -22.89
C LEU A 344 -4.56 6.14 -21.66
N TYR A 345 -3.97 5.77 -20.52
CA TYR A 345 -4.08 6.54 -19.30
C TYR A 345 -3.48 7.94 -19.50
N ASP A 346 -2.30 8.04 -20.08
CA ASP A 346 -1.60 9.32 -20.29
C ASP A 346 -2.36 10.24 -21.25
N VAL A 347 -2.86 9.70 -22.38
CA VAL A 347 -3.67 10.46 -23.33
C VAL A 347 -5.02 10.90 -22.74
N SER A 348 -5.58 10.13 -21.79
CA SER A 348 -6.82 10.55 -21.10
C SER A 348 -6.66 11.73 -20.14
N GLN A 349 -5.41 12.12 -19.83
CA GLN A 349 -5.10 13.24 -18.93
C GLN A 349 -4.80 14.56 -19.67
N GLY A 350 -4.55 14.51 -20.98
CA GLY A 350 -4.37 15.68 -21.85
C GLY A 350 -5.67 16.05 -22.55
#